data_AF-A0A661XIS3-F1
#
_entry.id   AF-A0A661XIS3-F1
#
_cell.length_a   1.000
_cell.length_b   1.000
_cell.length_c   1.000
_cell.angle_alpha   90.00
_cell.angle_beta   90.00
_cell.angle_gamma   90.00
#
_symmetry.space_group_name_H-M   'P 1'
#
loop_
_entity.id
_entity.type
_entity.pdbx_description
1 polymer ?
#
loop_
_entity_poly.entity_id
_entity_poly.type
_entity_poly.pdbx_seq_one_letter_code
_entity_poly.pdbx_strand_id
1 'polypeptide(L)'
;GGGHSGGGIFISARDHARYGLLFMNNGEWQGDRIISEEWIDAIQQGSSAAEGYGYMWWLNHGRRANEDIPTHVFFAAGFGGNYIIVDQENGLVVVTRWLEPSQLDAFEDILWQALR
;
A
#
# COMPACT_ATOMS: atom_id res chain seq x y z
N GLY A 1 9.52 -7.56 2.35
CA GLY A 1 10.12 -7.47 3.70
C GLY A 1 11.11 -8.60 3.89
N GLY A 2 12.16 -8.42 4.71
CA GLY A 2 13.21 -9.44 4.88
C GLY A 2 12.68 -10.79 5.38
N GLY A 3 13.33 -11.89 4.96
CA GLY A 3 12.91 -13.27 5.26
C GLY A 3 13.17 -13.77 6.68
N HIS A 4 12.72 -13.04 7.71
CA HIS A 4 12.71 -13.60 9.07
C HIS A 4 11.46 -14.47 9.28
N SER A 5 11.67 -15.69 9.79
CA SER A 5 10.69 -16.78 9.95
C SER A 5 10.33 -17.59 8.69
N GLY A 6 11.21 -17.64 7.68
CA GLY A 6 11.17 -18.66 6.63
C GLY A 6 10.23 -18.42 5.44
N GLY A 7 9.63 -17.22 5.32
CA GLY A 7 8.64 -16.92 4.26
C GLY A 7 8.65 -15.48 3.71
N GLY A 8 9.79 -14.80 3.66
CA GLY A 8 9.88 -13.43 3.15
C GLY A 8 10.69 -13.27 1.86
N ILE A 9 10.44 -12.18 1.13
CA ILE A 9 11.11 -11.84 -0.13
C ILE A 9 12.22 -10.83 0.13
N PHE A 10 13.44 -11.16 -0.28
CA PHE A 10 14.55 -10.20 -0.33
C PHE A 10 14.44 -9.38 -1.62
N ILE A 11 14.14 -8.10 -1.47
CA ILE A 11 13.83 -7.19 -2.58
C ILE A 11 14.25 -5.77 -2.19
N SER A 12 14.67 -4.97 -3.17
CA SER A 12 15.10 -3.59 -2.94
C SER A 12 13.90 -2.66 -2.70
N ALA A 13 14.12 -1.49 -2.08
CA ALA A 13 13.08 -0.47 -1.96
C ALA A 13 12.57 -0.03 -3.35
N ARG A 14 13.46 0.01 -4.33
CA ARG A 14 13.12 0.37 -5.71
C ARG A 14 12.21 -0.68 -6.36
N ASP A 15 12.44 -1.95 -6.10
CA ASP A 15 11.60 -3.02 -6.65
C ASP A 15 10.25 -3.12 -5.94
N HIS A 16 10.18 -2.85 -4.63
CA HIS A 16 8.91 -2.58 -3.96
C HIS A 16 8.17 -1.41 -4.61
N ALA A 17 8.87 -0.33 -4.97
CA ALA A 17 8.24 0.81 -5.63
C ALA A 17 7.71 0.44 -7.01
N ARG A 18 8.42 -0.40 -7.79
CA ARG A 18 7.90 -0.96 -9.05
C ARG A 18 6.63 -1.78 -8.84
N TYR A 19 6.58 -2.57 -7.77
CA TYR A 19 5.38 -3.30 -7.39
C TYR A 19 4.22 -2.34 -7.05
N GLY A 20 4.44 -1.32 -6.22
CA GLY A 20 3.42 -0.30 -5.96
C GLY A 20 2.97 0.45 -7.23
N LEU A 21 3.91 0.81 -8.11
CA LEU A 21 3.64 1.46 -9.39
C LEU A 21 2.78 0.60 -10.32
N LEU A 22 2.94 -0.74 -10.28
CA LEU A 22 2.08 -1.65 -11.05
C LEU A 22 0.61 -1.48 -10.64
N PHE A 23 0.33 -1.40 -9.34
CA PHE A 23 -1.03 -1.17 -8.84
C PHE A 23 -1.49 0.27 -9.07
N MET A 24 -0.59 1.25 -8.89
CA MET A 24 -0.88 2.65 -9.21
C MET A 24 -1.35 2.81 -10.66
N ASN A 25 -0.73 2.07 -11.58
CA ASN A 25 -1.02 2.08 -13.00
C ASN A 25 -2.05 1.02 -13.42
N ASN A 26 -2.99 0.64 -12.55
CA ASN A 26 -4.09 -0.28 -12.87
C ASN A 26 -3.65 -1.62 -13.46
N GLY A 27 -2.52 -2.16 -12.99
CA GLY A 27 -2.00 -3.45 -13.41
C GLY A 27 -1.18 -3.42 -14.70
N GLU A 28 -0.93 -2.23 -15.28
CA GLU A 28 -0.15 -2.06 -16.50
C GLU A 28 1.31 -1.69 -16.22
N TRP A 29 2.21 -2.28 -17.01
CA TRP A 29 3.63 -2.00 -16.99
C TRP A 29 4.15 -1.87 -18.42
N GLN A 30 4.63 -0.67 -18.78
CA GLN A 30 5.20 -0.39 -20.10
C GLN A 30 4.26 -0.72 -21.28
N GLY A 31 2.94 -0.60 -21.08
CA GLY A 31 1.93 -0.89 -22.11
C GLY A 31 1.44 -2.34 -22.12
N ASP A 32 2.02 -3.21 -21.30
CA ASP A 32 1.55 -4.59 -21.11
C ASP A 32 0.77 -4.70 -19.80
N ARG A 33 -0.43 -5.29 -19.86
CA ARG A 33 -1.24 -5.60 -18.68
C ARG A 33 -0.75 -6.89 -18.01
N ILE A 34 -0.18 -6.75 -16.82
CA ILE A 34 0.33 -7.89 -16.02
C ILE A 34 -0.74 -8.38 -15.04
N ILE A 35 -1.51 -7.46 -14.47
CA ILE A 35 -2.63 -7.73 -13.55
C ILE A 35 -3.90 -7.14 -14.16
N SER A 36 -5.01 -7.86 -14.07
CA SER A 36 -6.28 -7.38 -14.65
C SER A 36 -6.84 -6.21 -13.85
N GLU A 37 -7.55 -5.29 -14.51
CA GLU A 37 -8.22 -4.16 -13.83
C GLU A 37 -9.21 -4.67 -12.78
N GLU A 38 -9.91 -5.77 -13.04
CA GLU A 38 -10.86 -6.36 -12.08
C GLU A 38 -10.16 -6.80 -10.79
N TRP A 39 -8.90 -7.23 -10.86
CA TRP A 39 -8.12 -7.55 -9.67
C TRP A 39 -7.72 -6.28 -8.91
N ILE A 40 -7.40 -5.19 -9.62
CA ILE A 40 -7.11 -3.89 -9.00
C ILE A 40 -8.36 -3.35 -8.29
N ASP A 41 -9.53 -3.46 -8.92
CA ASP A 41 -10.80 -3.09 -8.29
C ASP A 41 -11.07 -3.96 -7.05
N ALA A 42 -10.75 -5.25 -7.13
CA ALA A 42 -10.97 -6.18 -6.03
C ALA A 42 -10.07 -5.90 -4.82
N ILE A 43 -8.83 -5.42 -5.00
CA ILE A 43 -7.98 -5.07 -3.85
C ILE A 43 -8.53 -3.88 -3.07
N GLN A 44 -9.26 -2.99 -3.73
CA GLN A 44 -9.83 -1.77 -3.11
C GLN A 44 -11.20 -2.01 -2.47
N GLN A 45 -11.69 -3.25 -2.52
CA GLN A 45 -12.98 -3.64 -1.98
C GLN A 45 -12.79 -4.52 -0.74
N GLY A 46 -13.03 -3.93 0.43
CA GLY A 46 -13.14 -4.65 1.68
C GLY A 46 -14.35 -5.60 1.68
N SER A 47 -14.33 -6.58 2.58
CA SER A 47 -15.48 -7.46 2.82
C SER A 47 -16.29 -6.99 4.03
N SER A 48 -17.53 -7.44 4.17
CA SER A 48 -18.32 -7.17 5.39
C SER A 48 -17.68 -7.68 6.67
N ALA A 49 -16.80 -8.69 6.59
CA ALA A 49 -16.05 -9.21 7.72
C ALA A 49 -14.78 -8.40 8.02
N ALA A 50 -14.25 -7.67 7.02
CA ALA A 50 -13.02 -6.89 7.11
C ALA A 50 -13.05 -5.76 6.07
N GLU A 51 -13.66 -4.63 6.46
CA GLU A 51 -13.80 -3.46 5.57
C GLU A 51 -12.44 -2.85 5.20
N GLY A 52 -11.48 -2.87 6.13
CA GLY A 52 -10.14 -2.33 5.92
C GLY A 52 -9.15 -3.27 5.19
N TYR A 53 -9.63 -4.30 4.48
CA TYR A 53 -8.75 -5.27 3.81
C TYR A 53 -9.37 -5.90 2.56
N GLY A 54 -8.70 -5.74 1.41
CA GLY A 54 -9.10 -6.33 0.13
C GLY A 54 -7.94 -7.05 -0.54
N TYR A 55 -8.13 -8.33 -0.89
CA TYR A 55 -7.19 -9.13 -1.70
C TYR A 55 -5.69 -8.93 -1.38
N MET A 56 -5.34 -9.07 -0.10
CA MET A 56 -3.97 -8.92 0.44
C MET A 56 -3.44 -7.49 0.59
N TRP A 57 -4.30 -6.48 0.46
CA TRP A 57 -4.01 -5.08 0.71
C TRP A 57 -4.84 -4.53 1.86
N TRP A 58 -4.23 -3.64 2.64
CA TRP A 58 -4.92 -2.86 3.66
C TRP A 58 -5.55 -1.62 3.02
N LEU A 59 -6.72 -1.25 3.53
CA LEU A 59 -7.53 -0.12 3.08
C LEU A 59 -7.81 0.80 4.27
N ASN A 60 -7.88 2.11 4.02
CA ASN A 60 -8.22 3.08 5.04
C ASN A 60 -9.74 3.18 5.27
N HIS A 61 -10.40 2.05 5.54
CA HIS A 61 -11.86 1.95 5.70
C HIS A 61 -12.25 1.36 7.06
N GLY A 62 -13.50 1.58 7.45
CA GLY A 62 -14.13 0.99 8.64
C GLY A 62 -13.59 1.55 9.96
N ARG A 63 -13.81 0.80 11.05
CA ARG A 63 -13.58 1.28 12.43
C ARG A 63 -12.14 1.64 12.79
N ARG A 64 -11.17 1.20 11.98
CA ARG A 64 -9.74 1.46 12.20
C ARG A 64 -9.17 2.46 11.19
N ALA A 65 -10.01 3.07 10.38
CA ALA A 65 -9.58 4.11 9.45
C ALA A 65 -9.02 5.31 10.23
N ASN A 66 -7.97 5.90 9.68
CA ASN A 66 -7.46 7.19 10.11
C ASN A 66 -8.15 8.28 9.29
N GLU A 67 -8.82 9.24 9.96
CA GLU A 67 -9.59 10.31 9.32
C GLU A 67 -8.71 11.29 8.54
N ASP A 68 -7.40 11.37 8.85
CA ASP A 68 -6.46 12.24 8.15
C ASP A 68 -5.91 11.64 6.85
N ILE A 69 -6.15 10.34 6.63
CA ILE A 69 -5.71 9.61 5.43
C ILE A 69 -6.90 9.48 4.48
N PRO A 70 -6.75 9.74 3.17
CA PRO A 70 -7.84 9.54 2.21
C PRO A 70 -8.27 8.07 2.10
N THR A 71 -9.56 7.83 1.80
CA THR A 71 -10.11 6.46 1.72
C THR A 71 -9.71 5.70 0.46
N HIS A 72 -9.20 6.39 -0.56
CA HIS A 72 -8.66 5.77 -1.78
C HIS A 72 -7.21 5.27 -1.63
N VAL A 73 -6.58 5.52 -0.47
CA VAL A 73 -5.23 5.01 -0.18
C VAL A 73 -5.31 3.53 0.22
N PHE A 74 -4.46 2.73 -0.40
CA PHE A 74 -4.27 1.32 -0.05
C PHE A 74 -2.80 1.00 0.14
N PHE A 75 -2.49 0.01 1.00
CA PHE A 75 -1.11 -0.29 1.35
C PHE A 75 -0.84 -1.76 1.68
N ALA A 76 0.39 -2.19 1.41
CA ALA A 76 0.91 -3.47 1.84
C ALA A 76 1.79 -3.27 3.08
N ALA A 77 1.58 -4.07 4.12
CA ALA A 77 2.33 -4.01 5.36
C ALA A 77 3.13 -5.31 5.57
N GLY A 78 4.44 -5.17 5.76
CA GLY A 78 5.36 -6.25 6.09
C GLY A 78 6.04 -6.03 7.43
N PHE A 79 6.49 -7.13 8.04
CA PHE A 79 7.18 -7.13 9.32
C PHE A 79 8.32 -6.09 9.39
N GLY A 80 8.47 -5.45 10.55
CA GLY A 80 9.51 -4.45 10.79
C GLY A 80 9.30 -3.17 9.97
N GLY A 81 8.05 -2.73 9.81
CA GLY A 81 7.69 -1.49 9.11
C GLY A 81 8.22 -1.40 7.68
N ASN A 82 7.98 -2.46 6.90
CA ASN A 82 8.14 -2.42 5.46
C ASN A 82 6.77 -2.12 4.86
N TYR A 83 6.56 -0.91 4.35
CA TYR A 83 5.28 -0.51 3.77
C TYR A 83 5.43 -0.17 2.28
N ILE A 84 4.39 -0.49 1.51
CA ILE A 84 4.16 0.04 0.16
C ILE A 84 2.81 0.73 0.23
N ILE A 85 2.79 2.06 0.15
CA ILE A 85 1.57 2.88 0.21
C ILE A 85 1.34 3.42 -1.19
N VAL A 86 0.10 3.31 -1.67
CA VAL A 86 -0.30 3.74 -3.01
C VAL A 86 -1.50 4.67 -2.91
N ASP A 87 -1.39 5.81 -3.58
CA ASP A 87 -2.44 6.78 -3.79
C ASP A 87 -2.53 7.07 -5.29
N GLN A 88 -3.55 6.52 -5.92
CA GLN A 88 -3.78 6.66 -7.36
C GLN A 88 -4.22 8.07 -7.75
N GLU A 89 -4.99 8.76 -6.89
CA GLU A 89 -5.52 10.08 -7.21
C GLU A 89 -4.41 11.14 -7.21
N ASN A 90 -3.45 11.03 -6.29
CA ASN A 90 -2.30 11.93 -6.21
C ASN A 90 -1.08 11.43 -7.00
N GLY A 91 -1.17 10.27 -7.66
CA GLY A 91 -0.06 9.70 -8.44
C GLY A 91 1.18 9.39 -7.59
N LEU A 92 0.96 8.86 -6.38
CA LEU A 92 1.99 8.70 -5.36
C LEU A 92 2.19 7.22 -4.99
N VAL A 93 3.46 6.80 -4.93
CA VAL A 93 3.90 5.56 -4.30
C VAL A 93 4.96 5.89 -3.26
N VAL A 94 4.73 5.44 -2.03
CA VAL A 94 5.70 5.56 -0.94
C VAL A 94 6.16 4.17 -0.53
N VAL A 95 7.48 4.02 -0.41
CA VAL A 95 8.09 2.79 0.13
C VAL A 95 8.92 3.15 1.34
N THR A 96 8.61 2.50 2.44
CA THR A 96 9.44 2.55 3.66
C THR A 96 9.97 1.16 3.95
N ARG A 97 11.15 1.11 4.56
CA ARG A 97 11.78 -0.14 5.00
C ARG A 97 12.38 0.10 6.37
N TRP A 98 12.04 -0.76 7.33
CA TRP A 98 12.52 -0.61 8.70
C TRP A 98 12.12 0.73 9.33
N LEU A 99 10.97 1.28 8.92
CA LEU A 99 10.33 2.34 9.68
C LEU A 99 9.89 1.73 11.00
N GLU A 100 10.25 2.35 12.13
CA GLU A 100 9.75 1.89 13.42
C GLU A 100 8.21 1.90 13.38
N PRO A 101 7.50 0.78 13.60
CA PRO A 101 6.06 0.73 13.37
C PRO A 101 5.26 1.77 14.15
N SER A 102 5.75 2.16 15.35
CA SER A 102 5.13 3.23 16.15
C SER A 102 5.27 4.64 15.57
N GLN A 103 6.06 4.80 14.51
CA GLN A 103 6.28 6.08 13.82
C GLN A 103 5.51 6.18 12.50
N LEU A 104 4.71 5.18 12.13
CA LEU A 104 3.93 5.21 10.89
C LEU A 104 2.95 6.39 10.87
N ASP A 105 2.14 6.54 11.92
CA ASP A 105 1.13 7.61 11.99
C ASP A 105 1.77 9.00 11.86
N ALA A 106 2.87 9.24 12.58
CA ALA A 106 3.60 10.51 12.51
C ALA A 106 4.22 10.76 11.12
N PHE A 107 4.66 9.71 10.43
CA PHE A 107 5.15 9.82 9.05
C PHE A 107 4.01 10.14 8.07
N GLU A 108 2.87 9.48 8.22
CA GLU A 108 1.68 9.70 7.39
C GLU A 108 1.12 11.11 7.59
N ASP A 109 1.07 11.62 8.82
CA ASP A 109 0.66 13.00 9.11
C ASP A 109 1.50 14.02 8.35
N ILE A 110 2.84 13.86 8.36
CA ILE A 110 3.76 14.73 7.62
C ILE A 110 3.51 14.62 6.12
N LEU A 111 3.37 13.40 5.61
CA LEU A 111 3.17 13.12 4.18
C LEU A 111 1.90 13.79 3.66
N TRP A 112 0.77 13.58 4.35
CA TRP A 112 -0.53 14.07 3.90
C TRP A 112 -0.69 15.57 4.13
N GLN A 113 -0.05 16.15 5.15
CA GLN A 113 0.03 17.62 5.28
C GLN A 113 0.81 18.26 4.13
N ALA A 114 1.82 17.59 3.57
CA ALA A 114 2.62 18.12 2.46
C ALA A 114 1.89 18.09 1.10
N LEU A 115 0.78 17.35 0.98
CA LEU A 115 -0.03 17.22 -0.23
C LEU A 115 -1.29 18.10 -0.22
N ARG A 116 -1.58 18.75 0.91
CA ARG A 116 -2.64 19.77 1.06
C ARG A 116 -2.12 21.14 0.58
#